data_AF-U6F3X9-F1
#
_entry.id   AF-U6F3X9-F1
#
_cell.length_a   1.000
_cell.length_b   1.000
_cell.length_c   1.000
_cell.angle_alpha   90.00
_cell.angle_beta   90.00
_cell.angle_gamma   90.00
#
_symmetry.space_group_name_H-M   'P 1'
#
loop_
_entity.id
_entity.type
_entity.pdbx_description
1 polymer ?
#
loop_
_entity_poly.entity_id
_entity_poly.type
_entity_poly.pdbx_seq_one_letter_code
_entity_poly.pdbx_strand_id
1 'polypeptide(L)'
;MSLIKYDRHLTDVILDTIESNLVDELNTPENHENLKRLRSYLHRRWVDIKPFKMRNLSVIKAIGCCESNHRKYIYRVKGQGKYRSEDGAEGILRVLACIKNNELNTGLAVSLQVDSSILVTRKN
;
A
#
# COMPACT_ATOMS: atom_id res chain seq x y z
N MET A 1 -22.53 -1.94 3.51
CA MET A 1 -23.32 -0.75 3.09
C MET A 1 -23.20 0.44 4.08
N SER A 2 -22.94 0.23 5.39
CA SER A 2 -22.85 1.29 6.42
C SER A 2 -21.64 2.23 6.31
N LEU A 3 -20.44 1.68 6.11
CA LEU A 3 -19.20 2.47 5.99
C LEU A 3 -19.21 3.42 4.80
N ILE A 4 -19.89 3.03 3.70
CA ILE A 4 -20.06 3.87 2.50
C ILE A 4 -20.98 5.07 2.79
N LYS A 5 -21.98 4.88 3.67
CA LYS A 5 -22.87 5.94 4.13
C LYS A 5 -22.25 6.81 5.22
N TYR A 6 -21.08 6.43 5.74
CA TYR A 6 -20.41 7.10 6.83
C TYR A 6 -21.29 7.27 8.09
N ASP A 7 -22.06 6.23 8.39
CA ASP A 7 -22.96 6.19 9.55
C ASP A 7 -22.33 5.37 10.67
N ARG A 8 -21.99 6.04 11.78
CA ARG A 8 -21.32 5.42 12.93
C ARG A 8 -22.28 4.54 13.70
N HIS A 9 -23.51 5.00 13.91
CA HIS A 9 -24.49 4.26 14.67
C HIS A 9 -24.88 2.97 13.95
N LEU A 10 -25.13 3.04 12.63
CA LEU A 10 -25.40 1.84 11.84
C LEU A 10 -24.20 0.88 11.81
N THR A 11 -22.97 1.41 11.83
CA THR A 11 -21.76 0.57 11.95
C THR A 11 -21.74 -0.19 13.28
N ASP A 12 -22.05 0.49 14.38
CA ASP A 12 -22.08 -0.12 15.72
C ASP A 12 -23.15 -1.21 15.81
N VAL A 13 -24.37 -0.93 15.31
CA VAL A 13 -25.46 -1.92 15.26
C VAL A 13 -25.07 -3.18 14.47
N ILE A 14 -24.36 -3.01 13.36
CA ILE A 14 -23.86 -4.16 12.57
C ILE A 14 -22.80 -4.94 13.35
N LEU A 15 -21.88 -4.26 14.05
CA LEU A 15 -20.86 -4.92 14.87
C LEU A 15 -21.50 -5.69 16.03
N ASP A 16 -22.51 -5.13 16.70
CA ASP A 16 -23.28 -5.79 17.75
C ASP A 16 -24.02 -7.02 17.21
N THR A 17 -24.57 -6.92 15.99
CA THR A 17 -25.22 -8.04 15.30
C THR A 17 -24.22 -9.15 14.97
N ILE A 18 -23.03 -8.78 14.48
CA ILE A 18 -21.96 -9.76 14.20
C ILE A 18 -21.52 -10.45 15.49
N GLU A 19 -21.35 -9.70 16.58
CA GLU A 19 -21.01 -10.23 17.90
C GLU A 19 -22.03 -11.26 18.38
N SER A 20 -23.32 -10.96 18.21
CA SER A 20 -24.42 -11.88 18.56
C SER A 20 -24.45 -13.14 17.69
N ASN A 21 -23.93 -13.06 16.44
CA ASN A 21 -23.86 -14.17 15.50
C ASN A 21 -22.58 -15.01 15.64
N LEU A 22 -21.66 -14.68 16.56
CA LEU A 22 -20.50 -15.51 16.87
C LEU A 22 -20.91 -16.70 17.74
N VAL A 23 -21.63 -17.64 17.12
CA VAL A 23 -22.16 -18.87 17.73
C VAL A 23 -21.58 -20.12 17.08
N ASP A 24 -21.78 -21.28 17.70
CA ASP A 24 -21.34 -22.59 17.21
C ASP A 24 -19.85 -22.60 16.80
N GLU A 25 -19.55 -22.98 15.56
CA GLU A 25 -18.20 -23.06 15.01
C GLU A 25 -17.48 -21.69 14.95
N LEU A 26 -18.23 -20.59 14.96
CA LEU A 26 -17.67 -19.24 14.94
C LEU A 26 -17.38 -18.69 16.35
N ASN A 27 -17.85 -19.36 17.41
CA ASN A 27 -17.62 -18.95 18.79
C ASN A 27 -16.21 -19.32 19.26
N THR A 28 -15.20 -18.72 18.63
CA THR A 28 -13.79 -18.93 18.95
C THR A 28 -13.20 -17.66 19.60
N PRO A 29 -12.26 -17.80 20.55
CA PRO A 29 -11.58 -16.65 21.13
C PRO A 29 -10.90 -15.76 20.08
N GLU A 30 -10.40 -16.36 18.99
CA GLU A 30 -9.79 -15.63 17.88
C GLU A 30 -10.80 -14.73 17.15
N ASN A 31 -12.01 -15.23 16.87
CA ASN A 31 -13.04 -14.44 16.20
C ASN A 31 -13.51 -13.26 17.06
N HIS A 32 -13.67 -13.47 18.37
CA HIS A 32 -14.00 -12.39 19.32
C HIS A 32 -12.89 -11.33 19.37
N GLU A 33 -11.63 -11.75 19.43
CA GLU A 33 -10.49 -10.82 19.42
C GLU A 33 -10.37 -10.07 18.07
N ASN A 34 -10.60 -10.74 16.95
CA ASN A 34 -10.62 -10.11 15.63
C ASN A 34 -11.73 -9.07 15.51
N LEU A 35 -12.94 -9.37 16.01
CA LEU A 35 -14.06 -8.41 16.06
C LEU A 35 -13.73 -7.21 16.95
N LYS A 36 -13.15 -7.45 18.13
CA LYS A 36 -12.71 -6.40 19.05
C LYS A 36 -11.67 -5.48 18.41
N ARG A 37 -10.69 -6.04 17.69
CA ARG A 37 -9.67 -5.27 16.94
C ARG A 37 -10.31 -4.44 15.84
N LEU A 38 -11.25 -5.02 15.08
CA LEU A 38 -11.97 -4.33 14.03
C LEU A 38 -12.78 -3.14 14.60
N ARG A 39 -13.59 -3.37 15.65
CA ARG A 39 -14.35 -2.33 16.35
C ARG A 39 -13.43 -1.21 16.82
N SER A 40 -12.35 -1.56 17.52
CA SER A 40 -11.36 -0.59 18.04
C SER A 40 -10.71 0.23 16.91
N TYR A 41 -10.35 -0.40 15.80
CA TYR A 41 -9.78 0.27 14.65
C TYR A 41 -10.77 1.27 14.04
N LEU A 42 -12.02 0.85 13.81
CA LEU A 42 -13.06 1.70 13.20
C LEU A 42 -13.38 2.91 14.07
N HIS A 43 -13.50 2.74 15.40
CA HIS A 43 -13.74 3.88 16.29
C HIS A 43 -12.56 4.86 16.31
N ARG A 44 -11.33 4.35 16.41
CA ARG A 44 -10.12 5.18 16.48
C ARG A 44 -9.88 5.94 15.17
N ARG A 45 -10.14 5.29 14.03
CA ARG A 45 -9.85 5.81 12.68
C ARG A 45 -11.10 6.32 11.97
N TRP A 46 -12.19 6.59 12.68
CA TRP A 46 -13.47 6.95 12.09
C TRP A 46 -13.37 8.18 11.15
N VAL A 47 -12.65 9.22 11.56
CA VAL A 47 -12.43 10.41 10.72
C VAL A 47 -11.63 10.05 9.46
N ASP A 48 -10.62 9.19 9.60
CA ASP A 48 -9.69 8.79 8.54
C ASP A 48 -10.31 7.88 7.48
N ILE A 49 -11.43 7.20 7.78
CA ILE A 49 -12.12 6.29 6.84
C ILE A 49 -13.28 6.95 6.10
N LYS A 50 -13.50 8.26 6.28
CA LYS A 50 -14.56 9.02 5.59
C LYS A 50 -14.56 8.70 4.09
N PRO A 51 -15.68 8.35 3.44
CA PRO A 51 -15.68 8.03 2.01
C PRO A 51 -15.09 9.15 1.16
N PHE A 52 -14.31 8.82 0.13
CA PHE A 52 -13.68 9.79 -0.78
C PHE A 52 -14.68 10.80 -1.35
N LYS A 53 -15.88 10.34 -1.73
CA LYS A 53 -16.96 11.18 -2.25
C LYS A 53 -17.47 12.24 -1.26
N MET A 54 -17.24 12.04 0.04
CA MET A 54 -17.63 12.95 1.11
C MET A 54 -16.46 13.80 1.63
N ARG A 55 -15.28 13.66 1.04
CA ARG A 55 -14.11 14.50 1.33
C ARG A 55 -13.97 15.57 0.26
N ASN A 56 -13.56 16.77 0.66
CA ASN A 56 -13.27 17.85 -0.27
C ASN A 56 -11.84 17.68 -0.83
N LEU A 57 -11.64 16.66 -1.66
CA LEU A 57 -10.35 16.34 -2.28
C LEU A 57 -10.36 16.72 -3.76
N SER A 58 -9.25 17.27 -4.24
CA SER A 58 -9.05 17.62 -5.66
C SER A 58 -9.00 16.40 -6.58
N VAL A 59 -8.80 15.19 -6.04
CA VAL A 59 -8.64 13.94 -6.80
C VAL A 59 -9.77 12.96 -6.46
N ILE A 60 -10.55 12.59 -7.48
CA ILE A 60 -11.78 11.79 -7.34
C ILE A 60 -11.53 10.28 -7.57
N LYS A 61 -10.41 9.91 -8.21
CA LYS A 61 -9.99 8.52 -8.46
C LYS A 61 -8.70 8.21 -7.68
N ALA A 62 -8.78 7.45 -6.60
CA ALA A 62 -7.60 7.26 -5.72
C ALA A 62 -7.24 5.78 -5.46
N ILE A 63 -8.15 4.95 -4.95
CA ILE A 63 -7.76 3.61 -4.46
C ILE A 63 -7.34 2.65 -5.58
N GLY A 64 -8.16 2.50 -6.63
CA GLY A 64 -7.87 1.57 -7.72
C GLY A 64 -6.61 1.93 -8.51
N CYS A 65 -6.27 3.22 -8.59
CA CYS A 65 -5.05 3.71 -9.20
C CYS A 65 -3.82 3.42 -8.33
N CYS A 66 -3.92 3.62 -7.01
CA CYS A 66 -2.84 3.27 -6.08
C CYS A 66 -2.54 1.78 -6.10
N GLU A 67 -3.57 0.93 -6.01
CA GLU A 67 -3.40 -0.53 -6.00
C GLU A 67 -2.88 -1.06 -7.35
N SER A 68 -3.39 -0.56 -8.47
CA SER A 68 -2.92 -0.95 -9.80
C SER A 68 -1.49 -0.48 -10.06
N ASN A 69 -1.12 0.71 -9.58
CA ASN A 69 0.26 1.21 -9.68
C ASN A 69 1.19 0.41 -8.78
N HIS A 70 0.78 0.13 -7.54
CA HIS A 70 1.56 -0.65 -6.59
C HIS A 70 1.95 -2.04 -7.14
N ARG A 71 1.01 -2.75 -7.78
CA ARG A 71 1.29 -4.06 -8.42
C ARG A 71 2.41 -4.00 -9.47
N LYS A 72 2.46 -2.92 -10.26
CA LYS A 72 3.51 -2.76 -11.28
C LYS A 72 4.90 -2.75 -10.65
N TYR A 73 5.06 -2.15 -9.48
CA TYR A 73 6.33 -2.13 -8.75
C TYR A 73 6.56 -3.43 -7.97
N ILE A 74 5.62 -3.85 -7.13
CA ILE A 74 5.84 -4.97 -6.20
C ILE A 74 6.09 -6.28 -6.91
N TYR A 75 5.36 -6.62 -7.97
CA TYR A 75 5.58 -7.92 -8.63
C TYR A 75 6.98 -8.06 -9.24
N ARG A 76 7.61 -6.94 -9.56
CA ARG A 76 8.96 -6.90 -10.14
C ARG A 76 10.04 -6.87 -9.08
N VAL A 77 9.74 -6.32 -7.90
CA VAL A 77 10.67 -6.21 -6.75
C VAL A 77 10.60 -7.44 -5.84
N LYS A 78 9.43 -8.08 -5.71
CA LYS A 78 9.25 -9.31 -4.93
C LYS A 78 10.18 -10.38 -5.49
N GLY A 79 11.05 -10.92 -4.66
CA GLY A 79 12.21 -11.71 -5.07
C GLY A 79 11.91 -12.95 -5.94
N GLN A 80 10.67 -13.44 -6.03
CA GLN A 80 10.33 -14.71 -6.71
C GLN A 80 11.30 -15.85 -6.29
N GLY A 81 11.65 -15.92 -5.00
CA GLY A 81 12.66 -16.87 -4.49
C GLY A 81 14.12 -16.43 -4.59
N LYS A 82 14.41 -15.26 -5.19
CA LYS A 82 15.75 -14.64 -5.22
C LYS A 82 15.89 -13.65 -4.07
N TYR A 83 16.99 -13.75 -3.33
CA TYR A 83 17.36 -12.73 -2.35
C TYR A 83 17.83 -11.49 -3.11
N ARG A 84 17.21 -10.33 -2.84
CA ARG A 84 17.70 -9.04 -3.32
C ARG A 84 18.17 -8.26 -2.11
N SER A 85 19.36 -7.68 -2.19
CA SER A 85 19.80 -6.68 -1.22
C SER A 85 18.88 -5.46 -1.30
N GLU A 86 18.88 -4.64 -0.25
CA GLU A 86 18.15 -3.37 -0.20
C GLU A 86 18.52 -2.48 -1.39
N ASP A 87 19.81 -2.30 -1.65
CA ASP A 87 20.34 -1.56 -2.81
C ASP A 87 19.84 -2.13 -4.14
N GLY A 88 19.76 -3.46 -4.26
CA GLY A 88 19.26 -4.13 -5.47
C GLY A 88 17.76 -3.92 -5.68
N ALA A 89 16.98 -3.87 -4.60
CA ALA A 89 15.56 -3.54 -4.67
C ALA A 89 15.35 -2.06 -5.03
N GLU A 90 16.15 -1.15 -4.45
CA GLU A 90 16.12 0.27 -4.76
C GLU A 90 16.47 0.55 -6.23
N GLY A 91 17.52 -0.07 -6.75
CA GLY A 91 17.92 0.08 -8.15
C GLY A 91 16.81 -0.33 -9.13
N ILE A 92 16.13 -1.44 -8.86
CA ILE A 92 14.98 -1.90 -9.66
C ILE A 92 13.83 -0.90 -9.56
N LEU A 93 13.53 -0.38 -8.36
CA LEU A 93 12.49 0.63 -8.18
C LEU A 93 12.79 1.92 -8.95
N ARG A 94 14.04 2.40 -8.93
CA ARG A 94 14.47 3.58 -9.71
C ARG A 94 14.28 3.38 -11.21
N VAL A 95 14.70 2.23 -11.75
CA VAL A 95 14.50 1.92 -13.18
C VAL A 95 13.01 1.89 -13.52
N LEU A 96 12.18 1.25 -12.69
CA LEU A 96 10.73 1.19 -12.92
C LEU A 96 10.05 2.56 -12.83
N ALA A 97 10.52 3.43 -11.93
CA ALA A 97 10.05 4.81 -11.84
C ALA A 97 10.41 5.60 -13.12
N CYS A 98 11.65 5.48 -13.60
CA CYS A 98 12.09 6.16 -14.81
C CYS A 98 11.34 5.66 -16.05
N ILE A 99 11.09 4.35 -16.17
CA ILE A 99 10.26 3.79 -17.25
C ILE A 99 8.85 4.36 -17.22
N LYS A 100 8.23 4.45 -16.04
CA LYS A 100 6.88 5.01 -15.89
C LYS A 100 6.81 6.49 -16.29
N ASN A 101 7.84 7.25 -16.00
CA ASN A 101 7.90 8.69 -16.27
C ASN A 101 8.47 9.02 -17.67
N ASN A 102 8.84 8.03 -18.50
CA ASN A 102 9.58 8.23 -19.76
C ASN A 102 10.94 8.95 -19.58
N GLU A 103 11.58 8.77 -18.44
CA GLU A 103 12.83 9.45 -18.05
C GLU A 103 14.03 8.49 -17.99
N LEU A 104 13.89 7.27 -18.55
CA LEU A 104 14.90 6.21 -18.43
C LEU A 104 16.29 6.65 -18.88
N ASN A 105 16.39 7.29 -20.05
CA ASN A 105 17.67 7.73 -20.60
C ASN A 105 18.35 8.79 -19.71
N THR A 106 17.57 9.73 -19.19
CA THR A 106 18.05 10.78 -18.29
C THR A 106 18.47 10.21 -16.94
N GLY A 107 17.67 9.33 -16.35
CA GLY A 107 17.98 8.69 -15.07
C GLY A 107 19.22 7.82 -15.13
N LEU A 108 19.42 7.08 -16.23
CA LEU A 108 20.61 6.25 -16.42
C LEU A 108 21.86 7.12 -16.65
N ALA A 109 21.74 8.20 -17.43
CA ALA A 109 22.84 9.15 -17.66
C ALA A 109 23.35 9.78 -16.36
N VAL A 110 22.44 10.19 -15.45
CA VAL A 110 22.82 10.73 -14.13
C VAL A 110 23.55 9.68 -13.29
N SER A 111 23.09 8.43 -13.27
CA SER A 111 23.75 7.36 -12.52
C SER A 111 25.15 7.01 -13.04
N LEU A 112 25.40 7.18 -14.35
CA LEU A 112 26.68 6.91 -14.99
C LEU A 112 27.66 8.09 -14.93
N GLN A 113 27.16 9.33 -14.79
CA GLN A 113 28.01 10.53 -14.64
C GLN A 113 28.61 10.68 -13.25
N VAL A 114 28.02 10.04 -12.23
CA VAL A 114 28.56 10.01 -10.86
C VAL A 114 29.85 9.18 -10.78
N ASP A 115 30.16 8.36 -11.79
CA ASP A 115 31.30 7.44 -11.80
C ASP A 115 32.47 7.91 -12.70
N SER A 116 32.76 9.22 -12.68
CA SER A 116 33.94 9.78 -13.35
C SER A 116 35.24 9.63 -12.53
N SER A 117 35.19 9.05 -11.32
CA SER A 117 36.34 8.78 -10.47
C SER A 117 36.94 7.37 -10.62
N ILE A 118 36.27 6.43 -11.30
CA ILE A 118 36.77 5.04 -11.47
C ILE A 118 37.50 4.80 -12.82
N LEU A 119 37.49 5.77 -13.75
CA LEU A 119 38.16 5.63 -15.06
C LEU A 119 39.63 6.10 -15.10
N VAL A 120 40.25 6.47 -13.97
CA VAL A 120 41.64 7.04 -13.94
C VAL A 120 42.70 6.09 -13.37
N THR A 121 42.45 4.78 -13.25
CA THR A 121 43.47 3.85 -12.73
C THR A 121 43.69 2.58 -13.55
N ARG A 122 43.70 2.68 -14.88
CA ARG A 122 44.44 1.76 -15.75
C ARG A 122 45.11 2.47 -16.93
N LYS A 123 46.11 3.29 -16.63
CA LYS A 123 47.25 3.55 -17.50
C LYS A 123 48.52 3.49 -16.65
N ASN A 124 49.17 2.34 -16.70
CA ASN A 124 50.62 2.13 -16.76
C ASN A 124 50.87 0.64 -16.89
#